data_AF-A0A329ZJI9-F1
#
_entry.id   AF-A0A329ZJI9-F1
#
_cell.length_a   1.000
_cell.length_b   1.000
_cell.length_c   1.000
_cell.angle_alpha   90.00
_cell.angle_beta   90.00
_cell.angle_gamma   90.00
#
_symmetry.space_group_name_H-M   'P 1'
#
loop_
_entity.id
_entity.type
_entity.pdbx_description
1 polymer ?
#
loop_
_entity_poly.entity_id
_entity_poly.type
_entity_poly.pdbx_seq_one_letter_code
_entity_poly.pdbx_strand_id
1 'polypeptide(L)'
;MMQTYLTKSGELVTKQGLIDEIQALLNNIAHRDSKLQQTYLNKDIMEVLEFSELESIRDNLLEKSSNHIESNKDWLLGLVDKKP
;
A
#
# COMPACT_ATOMS: atom_id res chain seq x y z
N MET A 1 4.46 -21.35 -16.13
CA MET A 1 3.68 -21.72 -14.93
C MET A 1 3.47 -20.46 -14.11
N MET A 2 2.25 -20.18 -13.67
CA MET A 2 1.95 -19.02 -12.85
C MET A 2 2.44 -19.30 -11.42
N GLN A 3 3.49 -18.60 -10.98
CA GLN A 3 4.01 -18.78 -9.62
C GLN A 3 3.07 -18.13 -8.60
N THR A 4 2.71 -18.90 -7.59
CA THR A 4 1.87 -18.47 -6.47
C THR A 4 2.69 -18.52 -5.18
N TYR A 5 2.43 -17.57 -4.28
CA TYR A 5 3.09 -17.43 -2.99
C TYR A 5 2.03 -17.35 -1.89
N LEU A 6 2.32 -17.92 -0.72
CA LEU A 6 1.49 -17.78 0.47
C LEU A 6 2.11 -16.72 1.37
N THR A 7 1.41 -15.61 1.56
CA THR A 7 1.87 -14.50 2.39
C THR A 7 1.90 -14.88 3.87
N LYS A 8 2.57 -14.08 4.69
CA LYS A 8 2.57 -14.17 6.16
C LYS A 8 1.16 -14.01 6.75
N SER A 9 0.30 -13.27 6.05
CA SER A 9 -1.13 -13.10 6.37
C SER A 9 -1.99 -14.31 5.99
N GLY A 10 -1.43 -15.31 5.31
CA GLY A 10 -2.17 -16.49 4.84
C GLY A 10 -2.92 -16.30 3.53
N GLU A 11 -2.60 -15.26 2.77
CA GLU A 11 -3.21 -14.96 1.47
C GLU A 11 -2.43 -15.66 0.36
N LEU A 12 -3.14 -16.31 -0.56
CA LEU A 12 -2.52 -16.88 -1.75
C LEU A 12 -2.48 -15.83 -2.85
N VAL A 13 -1.28 -15.42 -3.25
CA VAL A 13 -1.05 -14.31 -4.17
C VAL A 13 -0.21 -14.74 -5.36
N THR A 14 -0.34 -14.01 -6.45
CA THR A 14 0.49 -14.20 -7.66
C THR A 14 1.45 -13.04 -7.77
N LYS A 15 2.58 -13.24 -8.44
CA LYS A 15 3.60 -12.18 -8.57
C LYS A 15 3.02 -10.92 -9.21
N GLN A 16 2.30 -11.10 -10.31
CA GLN A 16 1.61 -9.99 -11.00
C GLN A 16 0.58 -9.32 -10.09
N GLY A 17 -0.23 -10.10 -9.36
CA GLY A 17 -1.22 -9.54 -8.43
C GLY A 17 -0.58 -8.66 -7.36
N LEU A 18 0.57 -9.08 -6.83
CA LEU A 18 1.28 -8.29 -5.81
C LEU A 18 1.85 -6.99 -6.38
N ILE A 19 2.37 -7.02 -7.61
CA ILE A 19 2.86 -5.82 -8.31
C ILE A 19 1.72 -4.83 -8.55
N ASP A 20 0.57 -5.33 -9.01
CA ASP A 20 -0.62 -4.51 -9.27
C ASP A 20 -1.14 -3.86 -7.98
N GLU A 21 -1.15 -4.61 -6.86
CA GLU A 21 -1.50 -4.09 -5.53
C GLU A 21 -0.54 -2.99 -5.06
N ILE A 22 0.77 -3.20 -5.16
CA ILE A 22 1.78 -2.19 -4.79
C ILE A 22 1.57 -0.90 -5.59
N GLN A 23 1.34 -1.00 -6.90
CA GLN A 23 1.08 0.17 -7.74
C GLN A 23 -0.20 0.89 -7.32
N ALA A 24 -1.27 0.15 -7.03
CA ALA A 24 -2.52 0.73 -6.56
C ALA A 24 -2.34 1.46 -5.22
N LEU A 25 -1.57 0.89 -4.28
CA LEU A 25 -1.26 1.50 -2.99
C LEU A 25 -0.44 2.78 -3.16
N LEU A 26 0.61 2.77 -3.98
CA LEU A 26 1.40 3.97 -4.29
C LEU A 26 0.55 5.08 -4.90
N ASN A 27 -0.32 4.75 -5.85
CA ASN A 27 -1.19 5.72 -6.50
C ASN A 27 -2.27 6.26 -5.56
N ASN A 28 -2.77 5.45 -4.62
CA ASN A 28 -3.69 5.92 -3.59
C ASN A 28 -3.01 6.92 -2.65
N ILE A 29 -1.76 6.65 -2.24
CA ILE A 29 -0.96 7.59 -1.45
C ILE A 29 -0.71 8.87 -2.25
N ALA A 30 -0.34 8.77 -3.52
CA ALA A 30 -0.12 9.91 -4.40
C ALA A 30 -1.39 10.76 -4.59
N HIS A 31 -2.57 10.15 -4.72
CA HIS A 31 -3.82 10.90 -4.81
C HIS A 31 -4.16 11.69 -3.54
N ARG A 32 -3.67 11.27 -2.37
CA ARG A 32 -3.88 11.99 -1.11
C ARG A 32 -2.91 13.15 -0.93
N ASP A 33 -1.71 13.04 -1.47
CA ASP A 33 -0.75 14.15 -1.50
C ASP A 33 -0.82 14.84 -2.87
N SER A 34 -1.59 15.93 -2.95
CA SER A 34 -1.86 16.72 -4.17
C SER A 34 -0.63 17.14 -5.01
N LYS A 35 0.59 16.93 -4.51
CA LYS A 35 1.85 17.18 -5.22
C LYS A 35 2.42 15.96 -5.96
N LEU A 36 1.92 14.76 -5.69
CA LEU A 36 2.42 13.52 -6.28
C LEU A 36 1.59 13.12 -7.51
N GLN A 37 2.25 12.97 -8.65
CA GLN A 37 1.62 12.43 -9.85
C GLN A 37 1.47 10.90 -9.77
N GLN A 38 0.57 10.35 -10.60
CA GLN A 38 0.42 8.90 -10.73
C GLN A 38 1.76 8.25 -11.04
N THR A 39 2.09 7.24 -10.24
CA THR A 39 3.29 6.43 -10.36
C THR A 39 2.96 5.15 -11.14
N TYR A 40 3.77 4.88 -12.15
CA TYR A 40 3.74 3.61 -12.89
C TYR A 40 5.00 2.83 -12.53
N LEU A 41 4.81 1.62 -12.00
CA LEU A 41 5.91 0.73 -11.71
C LEU A 41 6.38 0.06 -12.99
N ASN A 42 7.69 0.03 -13.20
CA ASN A 42 8.25 -0.72 -14.31
C ASN A 42 8.14 -2.23 -14.00
N LYS A 43 7.33 -2.95 -14.78
CA LYS A 43 7.09 -4.38 -14.59
C LYS A 43 8.35 -5.22 -14.65
N ASP A 44 9.27 -4.91 -15.56
CA ASP A 44 10.51 -5.66 -15.73
C ASP A 44 11.40 -5.56 -14.48
N ILE A 45 11.38 -4.41 -13.80
CA ILE A 45 12.11 -4.21 -12.54
C ILE A 45 11.43 -4.96 -11.39
N MET A 46 10.10 -4.88 -11.33
CA MET A 46 9.32 -5.51 -10.27
C MET A 46 9.32 -7.05 -10.38
N GLU A 47 9.42 -7.60 -11.58
CA GLU A 47 9.51 -9.05 -11.81
C GLU A 47 10.86 -9.65 -11.39
N VAL A 48 11.92 -8.85 -11.26
CA VAL A 48 13.22 -9.30 -10.74
C VAL A 48 13.17 -9.53 -9.23
N LEU A 49 12.32 -8.80 -8.50
CA LEU A 49 12.21 -8.90 -7.05
C LEU A 49 11.62 -10.25 -6.62
N GLU A 50 12.09 -10.78 -5.50
CA GLU A 50 11.52 -11.97 -4.88
C GLU A 50 10.16 -11.68 -4.25
N PHE A 51 9.34 -12.73 -4.06
CA PHE A 51 8.02 -12.58 -3.43
C PHE A 51 8.08 -11.94 -2.04
N SER A 52 9.09 -12.27 -1.25
CA SER A 52 9.29 -11.71 0.08
C SER A 52 9.60 -10.21 0.07
N GLU A 53 10.33 -9.74 -0.96
CA GLU A 53 10.64 -8.33 -1.15
C GLU A 53 9.40 -7.56 -1.58
N LEU A 54 8.63 -8.10 -2.53
CA LEU A 54 7.35 -7.53 -2.95
C LEU A 54 6.35 -7.48 -1.79
N GLU A 55 6.24 -8.54 -1.00
CA GLU A 55 5.42 -8.59 0.21
C GLU A 55 5.85 -7.51 1.21
N SER A 56 7.15 -7.36 1.44
CA SER A 56 7.66 -6.31 2.33
C SER A 56 7.34 -4.90 1.82
N ILE A 57 7.40 -4.64 0.51
CA ILE A 57 7.02 -3.35 -0.07
C ILE A 57 5.53 -3.08 0.16
N ARG A 58 4.67 -4.06 -0.13
CA ARG A 58 3.22 -3.98 0.10
C ARG A 58 2.91 -3.65 1.56
N ASP A 59 3.49 -4.39 2.49
CA ASP A 59 3.24 -4.23 3.93
C ASP A 59 3.68 -2.83 4.42
N ASN A 60 4.85 -2.35 3.99
CA ASN A 60 5.33 -1.00 4.30
C ASN A 60 4.40 0.11 3.74
N LEU A 61 3.86 -0.08 2.54
CA LEU A 61 2.92 0.88 1.93
C LEU A 61 1.58 0.89 2.67
N LEU A 62 1.08 -0.28 3.09
CA LEU A 62 -0.11 -0.40 3.92
C LEU A 62 0.07 0.26 5.28
N GLU A 63 1.23 0.10 5.91
CA GLU A 63 1.56 0.78 7.17
C GLU A 63 1.57 2.31 6.99
N LYS A 64 2.21 2.81 5.93
CA LYS A 64 2.20 4.25 5.61
C LYS A 64 0.79 4.78 5.35
N SER A 65 -0.04 4.02 4.64
CA SER A 65 -1.46 4.38 4.43
C SER A 65 -2.25 4.38 5.75
N SER A 66 -1.95 3.47 6.67
CA SER A 66 -2.66 3.31 7.95
C SER A 66 -2.24 4.33 9.02
N ASN A 67 -0.96 4.75 9.03
CA ASN A 67 -0.45 5.78 9.94
C ASN A 67 -1.19 7.13 9.79
N HIS A 68 -1.81 7.39 8.64
CA HIS A 68 -2.67 8.57 8.47
C HIS A 68 -4.07 8.43 9.10
N ILE A 69 -4.60 7.22 9.26
CA ILE A 69 -5.84 7.02 10.03
C ILE A 69 -5.57 7.35 11.49
N GLU A 70 -4.41 6.92 12.03
CA GLU A 70 -4.01 7.29 13.39
C GLU A 70 -3.74 8.79 13.55
N SER A 71 -3.07 9.41 12.57
CA SER A 71 -2.84 10.87 12.59
C SER A 71 -4.14 11.69 12.55
N ASN A 72 -5.21 11.13 11.99
CA ASN A 72 -6.52 11.77 11.89
C ASN A 72 -7.58 11.16 12.82
N LYS A 73 -7.22 10.21 13.71
CA LYS A 73 -8.16 9.52 14.61
C LYS A 73 -8.92 10.53 15.45
N ASP A 74 -8.24 11.54 15.96
CA ASP A 74 -8.83 12.57 16.82
C ASP A 74 -9.84 13.46 16.05
N TRP A 75 -9.61 13.71 14.76
CA TRP A 75 -10.55 14.39 13.86
C TRP A 75 -11.73 13.48 13.48
N LEU A 76 -11.46 12.22 13.15
CA LEU A 76 -12.46 11.22 12.73
C LEU A 76 -13.39 10.81 13.87
N LEU A 77 -12.89 10.75 15.10
CA LEU A 77 -13.67 10.45 16.31
C LEU A 77 -14.45 11.68 16.81
N GLY A 78 -14.31 12.84 16.16
CA GLY A 78 -15.06 14.05 16.50
C GLY A 78 -14.74 14.61 17.89
N LEU A 79 -13.57 14.29 18.45
CA LEU A 79 -13.20 14.61 19.84
C LEU A 79 -12.49 15.96 20.00
N VAL A 80 -12.37 16.78 18.95
CA VAL A 80 -11.87 18.15 19.08
C VAL A 80 -13.05 19.08 19.35
N ASP A 81 -13.26 19.33 20.64
CA ASP A 81 -14.18 20.27 21.29
C ASP A 81 -14.83 21.34 20.38
N LYS A 82 -16.13 21.19 20.12
CA LYS A 82 -17.03 22.34 20.09
C LYS A 82 -17.70 22.46 21.46
N LYS A 83 -17.09 23.24 22.34
CA LYS A 83 -17.83 23.90 23.43
C LYS A 83 -17.63 25.42 23.28
N PRO A 84 -18.71 26.21 23.34
CA PRO A 84 -18.65 27.67 23.25
C PRO A 84 -17.91 28.30 24.44
#